data_AF-A0A0R3TGG9-F1
#
_entry.id   AF-A0A0R3TGG9-F1
#
_cell.length_a   1.000
_cell.length_b   1.000
_cell.length_c   1.000
_cell.angle_alpha   90.00
_cell.angle_beta   90.00
_cell.angle_gamma   90.00
#
_symmetry.space_group_name_H-M   'P 1'
#
loop_
_entity.id
_entity.type
_entity.pdbx_description
1 polymer ?
#
loop_
_entity_poly.entity_id
_entity_poly.type
_entity_poly.pdbx_seq_one_letter_code
_entity_poly.pdbx_strand_id
1 'polypeptide(L)'
;MFRPIDTNPIPFNRLFTKSANNILLTPRQRCEAKELLLKSKSAQLPDDTDLNDLWNVLEKKKDASVDTEKWFITYPKFLEAKQEVCPKVSHFFTAPIFAKLSHAERMSRVNIHDFFNFVKKT
;
A
#
# COMPACT_ATOMS: atom_id res chain seq x y z
N MET A 1 -42.75 9.11 -45.37
CA MET A 1 -42.80 7.66 -45.04
C MET A 1 -41.82 7.41 -43.91
N PHE A 2 -42.30 7.20 -42.68
CA PHE A 2 -41.45 6.90 -41.53
C PHE A 2 -41.24 5.39 -41.42
N ARG A 3 -40.00 4.93 -41.21
CA ARG A 3 -39.70 3.50 -40.97
C ARG A 3 -40.11 3.13 -39.53
N PRO A 4 -40.66 1.93 -39.30
CA PRO A 4 -40.98 1.51 -37.94
C PRO A 4 -39.70 1.26 -37.15
N ILE A 5 -39.69 1.68 -35.88
CA ILE A 5 -38.64 1.35 -34.92
C ILE A 5 -38.91 -0.09 -34.48
N ASP A 6 -37.96 -0.98 -34.76
CA ASP A 6 -38.01 -2.37 -34.32
C ASP A 6 -37.80 -2.42 -32.80
N THR A 7 -38.89 -2.65 -32.06
CA THR A 7 -38.93 -2.69 -30.58
C THR A 7 -38.62 -4.07 -30.02
N ASN A 8 -38.06 -4.99 -30.80
CA ASN A 8 -37.68 -6.30 -30.28
C ASN A 8 -36.57 -6.16 -29.22
N PRO A 9 -36.78 -6.63 -27.98
CA PRO A 9 -35.74 -6.59 -26.96
C PRO A 9 -34.57 -7.43 -27.44
N ILE A 10 -33.39 -6.81 -27.50
CA ILE A 10 -32.15 -7.51 -27.82
C ILE A 10 -32.00 -8.63 -26.76
N PRO A 11 -31.99 -9.92 -27.16
CA PRO A 11 -31.83 -10.99 -26.19
C PRO A 11 -30.52 -10.80 -25.44
N PHE A 12 -30.60 -10.81 -24.11
CA PHE A 12 -29.51 -10.50 -23.17
C PHE A 12 -28.21 -11.27 -23.47
N ASN A 13 -28.35 -12.47 -24.06
CA ASN A 13 -27.25 -13.32 -24.48
C ASN A 13 -26.37 -12.73 -25.60
N ARG A 14 -26.81 -11.65 -26.28
CA ARG A 14 -26.04 -10.96 -27.32
C ARG A 14 -25.13 -9.86 -26.77
N LEU A 15 -25.30 -9.43 -25.53
CA LEU A 15 -24.40 -8.47 -24.88
C LEU A 15 -23.04 -9.08 -24.55
N PHE A 16 -22.96 -10.41 -24.46
CA PHE A 16 -21.72 -11.13 -24.17
C PHE A 16 -21.04 -11.71 -25.41
N THR A 17 -21.60 -11.53 -26.61
CA THR A 17 -20.99 -11.99 -27.86
C THR A 17 -20.39 -10.84 -28.67
N LYS A 18 -19.47 -10.10 -28.05
CA LYS A 18 -18.57 -9.21 -28.82
C LYS A 18 -17.18 -9.09 -28.22
N SER A 19 -16.41 -10.18 -28.33
CA SER A 19 -15.02 -10.14 -28.78
C SER A 19 -14.52 -11.58 -28.90
N ALA A 20 -14.44 -12.09 -30.13
CA ALA A 20 -13.82 -13.39 -30.42
C ALA A 20 -12.30 -13.40 -30.18
N ASN A 21 -11.73 -12.28 -29.70
CA ASN A 21 -10.30 -12.13 -29.39
C ASN A 21 -10.02 -11.97 -27.88
N ASN A 22 -11.06 -12.01 -27.04
CA ASN A 22 -10.87 -12.00 -25.59
C ASN A 22 -10.94 -13.45 -25.12
N ILE A 23 -9.78 -14.12 -25.01
CA ILE A 23 -9.69 -15.45 -24.39
C ILE A 23 -10.29 -15.32 -22.99
N LEU A 24 -11.54 -15.76 -22.84
CA LEU A 24 -12.27 -15.65 -21.60
C LEU A 24 -11.63 -16.66 -20.66
N LEU A 25 -10.79 -16.17 -19.74
CA LEU A 25 -10.04 -17.02 -18.82
C LEU A 25 -11.00 -18.00 -18.14
N THR A 26 -10.68 -19.29 -18.24
CA THR A 26 -11.46 -20.33 -17.58
C THR A 26 -11.57 -20.01 -16.08
N PRO A 27 -12.64 -20.44 -15.38
CA PRO A 27 -12.76 -20.25 -13.93
C PRO A 27 -11.49 -20.66 -13.16
N ARG A 28 -10.84 -21.74 -13.59
CA ARG A 28 -9.56 -22.21 -13.05
C ARG A 28 -8.43 -21.21 -13.26
N GLN A 29 -8.21 -20.74 -14.47
CA GLN A 29 -7.19 -19.72 -14.77
C GLN A 29 -7.44 -18.42 -14.00
N ARG A 30 -8.70 -18.05 -13.75
CA ARG A 30 -9.04 -16.90 -12.90
C ARG A 30 -8.69 -17.14 -11.43
N CYS A 31 -8.90 -18.34 -10.90
CA CYS A 31 -8.49 -18.68 -9.53
C CYS A 31 -6.96 -18.70 -9.41
N GLU A 32 -6.26 -19.32 -10.36
CA GLU A 32 -4.79 -19.35 -10.38
C GLU A 32 -4.20 -17.93 -10.48
N ALA A 33 -4.77 -17.07 -11.34
CA ALA A 33 -4.37 -15.66 -11.42
C ALA A 33 -4.62 -14.91 -10.10
N LYS A 34 -5.75 -15.15 -9.42
CA LYS A 34 -6.04 -14.56 -8.11
C LYS A 34 -5.07 -15.04 -7.03
N GLU A 35 -4.72 -16.32 -7.02
CA GLU A 35 -3.75 -16.88 -6.07
C GLU A 35 -2.35 -16.32 -6.30
N LEU A 36 -1.91 -16.18 -7.56
CA LEU A 36 -0.64 -15.54 -7.89
C LEU A 36 -0.62 -14.08 -7.47
N LEU A 37 -1.72 -13.35 -7.71
CA LEU A 37 -1.86 -11.96 -7.31
C LEU A 37 -1.85 -11.84 -5.77
N LEU A 38 -2.55 -12.73 -5.07
CA LEU A 38 -2.55 -12.80 -3.60
C LEU A 38 -1.15 -13.11 -3.06
N LYS A 39 -0.44 -14.10 -3.64
CA LYS A 39 0.94 -14.44 -3.28
C LYS A 39 1.90 -13.28 -3.54
N SER A 40 1.73 -12.56 -4.64
CA SER A 40 2.56 -11.40 -4.96
C SER A 40 2.33 -10.25 -3.98
N LYS A 41 1.08 -10.06 -3.52
CA LYS A 41 0.72 -9.07 -2.51
C LYS A 41 1.20 -9.49 -1.12
N SER A 42 1.06 -10.76 -0.76
CA SER A 42 1.53 -11.26 0.55
C SER A 42 3.05 -11.20 0.67
N ALA A 43 3.79 -11.45 -0.41
CA ALA A 43 5.25 -11.30 -0.42
C ALA A 43 5.74 -9.84 -0.29
N GLN A 44 4.84 -8.86 -0.52
CA GLN A 44 5.12 -7.44 -0.35
C GLN A 44 4.78 -6.95 1.07
N LEU A 45 4.07 -7.75 1.88
CA LEU A 45 3.84 -7.39 3.27
C LEU A 45 5.14 -7.56 4.08
N PRO A 46 5.42 -6.64 5.02
CA PRO A 46 6.50 -6.82 5.97
C PRO A 46 6.25 -8.07 6.81
N ASP A 47 7.24 -8.96 6.89
CA ASP A 47 7.20 -10.07 7.85
C ASP A 47 7.56 -9.55 9.26
N ASP A 48 7.33 -10.34 10.31
CA ASP A 48 7.66 -9.95 11.69
C ASP A 48 9.14 -9.59 11.86
N THR A 49 10.03 -10.28 11.12
CA THR A 49 11.47 -9.96 11.07
C THR A 49 11.73 -8.59 10.47
N ASP A 50 11.03 -8.24 9.37
CA ASP A 50 11.16 -6.94 8.71
C ASP A 50 10.65 -5.81 9.63
N LEU A 51 9.59 -6.06 10.39
CA LEU A 51 9.08 -5.12 11.40
C LEU A 51 10.08 -4.93 12.54
N ASN A 52 10.72 -5.99 13.01
CA ASN A 52 11.73 -5.87 14.06
C ASN A 52 12.96 -5.08 13.59
N ASP A 53 13.40 -5.31 12.34
CA ASP A 53 14.50 -4.55 11.74
C ASP A 53 14.13 -3.08 11.55
N LEU A 54 12.90 -2.78 11.11
CA LEU A 54 12.38 -1.41 11.05
C LEU A 54 12.45 -0.74 12.43
N TRP A 55 12.00 -1.41 13.48
CA TRP A 55 12.02 -0.88 14.84
C TRP A 55 13.44 -0.52 15.28
N ASN A 56 14.39 -1.42 15.05
CA ASN A 56 15.80 -1.22 15.40
C ASN A 56 16.42 -0.02 14.66
N VAL A 57 16.13 0.15 13.37
CA VAL A 57 16.62 1.30 12.60
C VAL A 57 16.01 2.61 13.11
N LEU A 58 14.70 2.62 13.38
CA LEU A 58 14.03 3.81 13.89
C LEU A 58 14.56 4.22 15.27
N GLU A 59 14.82 3.25 16.17
CA GLU A 59 15.40 3.51 17.48
C GLU A 59 16.79 4.15 17.39
N LYS A 60 17.65 3.69 16.46
CA LYS A 60 18.96 4.30 16.21
C LYS A 60 18.86 5.73 15.68
N LYS A 61 17.83 6.01 14.86
CA LYS A 61 17.61 7.31 14.22
C LYS A 61 16.70 8.24 15.03
N LYS A 62 16.34 7.87 16.26
CA LYS A 62 15.54 8.73 17.13
C LYS A 62 16.26 10.05 17.40
N ASP A 63 15.49 11.12 17.44
CA ASP A 63 16.01 12.41 17.84
C ASP A 63 16.23 12.41 19.35
N ALA A 64 17.39 12.89 19.79
CA ALA A 64 17.67 13.12 21.21
C ALA A 64 16.93 14.40 21.63
N SER A 65 15.60 14.38 21.54
CA SER A 65 14.74 15.47 22.00
C SER A 65 14.61 15.42 23.51
N VAL A 66 14.37 16.59 24.10
CA VAL A 66 14.35 16.87 25.55
C VAL A 66 13.29 16.06 26.32
N ASP A 67 12.24 15.57 25.64
CA ASP A 67 11.22 14.72 26.23
C ASP A 67 11.62 13.24 26.19
N THR A 68 12.10 12.75 27.34
CA THR A 68 12.55 11.35 27.55
C THR A 68 11.47 10.31 27.23
N GLU A 69 10.20 10.71 27.25
CA GLU A 69 9.04 9.80 27.13
C GLU A 69 8.57 9.61 25.68
N LYS A 70 8.94 10.50 24.75
CA LYS A 70 8.43 10.46 23.37
C LYS A 70 9.55 10.37 22.36
N TRP A 71 9.48 9.33 21.54
CA TRP A 71 10.47 9.08 20.50
C TRP A 71 10.03 9.73 19.19
N PHE A 72 10.80 10.72 18.76
CA PHE A 72 10.53 11.46 17.54
C PHE A 72 11.61 11.24 16.49
N ILE A 73 11.23 11.35 15.22
CA ILE A 73 12.14 11.37 14.08
C ILE A 73 11.88 12.60 13.21
N THR A 74 12.95 13.27 12.80
CA THR A 74 12.90 14.39 11.86
C THR A 74 12.90 13.88 10.42
N TYR A 75 12.45 14.71 9.48
CA TYR A 75 12.39 14.31 8.08
C TYR A 75 13.75 13.88 7.48
N PRO A 76 14.89 14.54 7.76
CA PRO A 76 16.19 14.08 7.25
C PRO A 76 16.56 12.69 7.77
N LYS A 77 16.39 12.44 9.08
CA LYS A 77 16.65 11.13 9.68
C LYS A 77 15.69 10.04 9.17
N PHE A 78 14.46 10.43 8.83
CA PHE A 78 13.49 9.56 8.20
C PHE A 78 13.93 9.11 6.79
N LEU A 79 14.55 10.01 6.01
CA LEU A 79 15.13 9.66 4.71
C LEU A 79 16.38 8.79 4.84
N GLU A 80 17.20 8.99 5.85
CA GLU A 80 18.33 8.08 6.14
C GLU A 80 17.83 6.69 6.54
N ALA A 81 16.83 6.61 7.43
CA ALA A 81 16.23 5.35 7.83
C ALA A 81 15.68 4.57 6.62
N LYS A 82 15.06 5.27 5.66
CA LYS A 82 14.59 4.68 4.39
C LYS A 82 15.68 3.93 3.62
N GLN A 83 16.92 4.41 3.68
CA GLN A 83 18.05 3.80 2.97
C GLN A 83 18.61 2.57 3.70
N GLU A 84 18.43 2.49 5.02
CA GLU A 84 18.93 1.40 5.87
C GLU A 84 17.94 0.23 5.96
N VAL A 85 16.64 0.49 5.80
CA VAL A 85 15.59 -0.55 5.87
C VAL A 85 15.49 -1.38 4.60
N CYS A 86 14.88 -2.57 4.73
CA CYS A 86 14.63 -3.44 3.59
C CYS A 86 13.66 -2.81 2.57
N PRO A 87 13.73 -3.19 1.29
CA PRO A 87 12.89 -2.63 0.23
C PRO A 87 11.38 -2.79 0.48
N LYS A 88 10.96 -3.87 1.16
CA LYS A 88 9.57 -4.12 1.54
C LYS A 88 9.02 -3.03 2.45
N VAL A 89 9.81 -2.51 3.37
CA VAL A 89 9.36 -1.46 4.31
C VAL A 89 9.65 -0.06 3.76
N SER A 90 10.67 0.08 2.91
CA SER A 90 11.08 1.35 2.30
C SER A 90 9.95 2.08 1.56
N HIS A 91 8.97 1.35 1.00
CA HIS A 91 7.83 1.97 0.31
C HIS A 91 6.89 2.76 1.22
N PHE A 92 6.92 2.53 2.53
CA PHE A 92 6.16 3.32 3.51
C PHE A 92 6.83 4.67 3.81
N PHE A 93 8.13 4.79 3.52
CA PHE A 93 8.87 6.04 3.71
C PHE A 93 8.60 7.00 2.55
N THR A 94 7.45 7.68 2.63
CA THR A 94 7.02 8.69 1.65
C THR A 94 6.71 10.01 2.33
N ALA A 95 6.95 11.11 1.61
CA ALA A 95 6.59 12.46 2.06
C ALA A 95 5.12 12.62 2.50
N PRO A 96 4.11 12.09 1.78
CA PRO A 96 2.72 12.19 2.21
C PRO A 96 2.43 11.45 3.53
N ILE A 97 3.04 10.28 3.76
CA ILE A 97 2.89 9.55 5.03
C ILE A 97 3.53 10.36 6.16
N PHE A 98 4.73 10.90 5.94
CA PHE A 98 5.39 11.76 6.92
C PHE A 98 4.55 12.99 7.26
N ALA A 99 4.05 13.71 6.25
CA ALA A 99 3.22 14.89 6.44
C ALA A 99 1.94 14.56 7.23
N LYS A 100 1.26 13.45 6.87
CA LYS A 100 0.05 12.98 7.55
C LYS A 100 0.29 12.71 9.03
N LEU A 101 1.42 12.09 9.37
CA LEU A 101 1.77 11.77 10.76
C LEU A 101 2.31 12.98 11.52
N SER A 102 2.93 13.94 10.83
CA SER A 102 3.46 15.16 11.43
C SER A 102 2.38 16.18 11.81
N HIS A 103 1.17 16.07 11.25
CA HIS A 103 0.11 17.08 11.42
C HIS A 103 -0.30 17.27 12.90
N ALA A 104 -0.09 16.27 13.76
CA ALA A 104 -0.37 16.37 15.18
C ALA A 104 0.65 17.23 15.96
N GLU A 105 1.85 17.46 15.41
CA GLU A 105 3.00 18.04 16.10
C GLU A 105 3.44 19.37 15.46
N ARG A 106 3.64 20.41 16.28
CA ARG A 106 4.04 21.76 15.80
C ARG A 106 5.47 21.83 15.25
N MET A 107 6.26 20.78 15.42
CA MET A 107 7.71 20.79 15.17
C MET A 107 8.13 20.02 13.90
N SER A 108 7.18 19.64 13.03
CA SER A 108 7.47 18.86 11.81
C SER A 108 8.27 17.58 12.08
N ARG A 109 7.97 16.93 13.20
CA ARG A 109 8.52 15.64 13.62
C ARG A 109 7.41 14.62 13.65
N VAL A 110 7.77 13.35 13.47
CA VAL A 110 6.84 12.24 13.53
C VAL A 110 7.18 11.39 14.75
N ASN A 111 6.17 10.97 15.50
CA ASN A 111 6.36 10.01 16.58
C ASN A 111 6.67 8.63 15.96
N ILE A 112 7.75 8.01 16.42
CA ILE A 112 8.23 6.72 15.91
C ILE A 112 7.20 5.62 16.12
N HIS A 113 6.50 5.62 17.26
CA HIS A 113 5.45 4.63 17.55
C HIS A 113 4.25 4.81 16.62
N ASP A 114 3.86 6.04 16.30
CA ASP A 114 2.74 6.30 15.39
C ASP A 114 3.06 5.82 13.97
N PHE A 115 4.29 6.06 13.50
CA PHE A 115 4.75 5.54 12.21
C PHE A 115 4.82 4.01 12.21
N PHE A 116 5.39 3.40 13.25
CA PHE A 116 5.46 1.95 13.37
C PHE A 116 4.07 1.30 13.38
N ASN A 117 3.14 1.88 14.15
CA ASN A 117 1.75 1.44 14.18
C ASN A 117 1.04 1.63 12.84
N PHE A 118 1.37 2.68 12.09
CA PHE A 118 0.85 2.90 10.74
C PHE A 118 1.30 1.79 9.78
N VAL A 119 2.59 1.43 9.81
CA VAL A 119 3.14 0.33 8.99
C VAL A 119 2.48 -0.99 9.37
N LYS A 120 2.31 -1.27 10.67
CA LYS A 120 1.68 -2.51 11.17
C LYS A 120 0.19 -2.62 10.82
N LYS A 121 -0.53 -1.50 10.73
CA LYS A 121 -1.98 -1.47 10.44
C LYS A 121 -2.33 -1.49 8.95
N THR A 122 -1.37 -1.26 8.07
CA THR A 122 -1.59 -1.23 6.62
C THR A 122 -1.52 -2.63 6.04
#